data_AF-A0A351JY32-F1
#
_entry.id   AF-A0A351JY32-F1
#
_cell.length_a   1.000
_cell.length_b   1.000
_cell.length_c   1.000
_cell.angle_alpha   90.00
_cell.angle_beta   90.00
_cell.angle_gamma   90.00
#
_symmetry.space_group_name_H-M   'P 1'
#
loop_
_entity.id
_entity.type
_entity.pdbx_description
1 polymer ?
#
loop_
_entity_poly.entity_id
_entity_poly.type
_entity_poly.pdbx_seq_one_letter_code
_entity_poly.pdbx_strand_id
1 'polypeptide(L)'
;MNMPDDVLKIDLKEVLGSTEAPSTQQLTLYIAHKDKNGGEVKDLPGWIKEAQKVLTIIGGGSTRMSPADGTWLSQEKALDSIDQLRDEDMLWEKTTIIYTYIYPDRFEKNLRLLREFLHNFGRETNQGEVVFEFAGEFFRIREYDPK
;
A
#
# COMPACT_ATOMS: atom_id res chain seq x y z
N MET A 1 26.14 -30.71 25.78
CA MET A 1 24.96 -31.60 25.69
C MET A 1 23.83 -30.71 25.21
N ASN A 2 23.52 -30.74 23.91
CA ASN A 2 22.44 -29.92 23.34
C ASN A 2 21.11 -30.60 23.66
N MET A 3 20.19 -29.89 24.32
CA MET A 3 18.78 -30.28 24.28
C MET A 3 18.27 -29.99 22.86
N PRO A 4 17.51 -30.89 22.23
CA PRO A 4 16.77 -30.53 21.04
C PRO A 4 15.69 -29.54 21.49
N ASP A 5 15.65 -28.36 20.85
CA ASP A 5 14.50 -27.48 20.89
C ASP A 5 13.33 -28.22 20.21
N ASP A 6 12.64 -29.08 20.96
CA ASP A 6 11.32 -29.62 20.60
C ASP A 6 10.30 -28.49 20.73
N VAL A 7 10.40 -27.52 19.82
CA VAL A 7 9.30 -26.61 19.55
C VAL A 7 8.20 -27.48 18.94
N LEU A 8 7.14 -27.73 19.71
CA LEU A 8 5.89 -28.32 19.22
C LEU A 8 5.47 -27.58 17.94
N LYS A 9 5.77 -28.17 16.78
CA LYS A 9 5.22 -27.75 15.49
C LYS A 9 3.78 -28.23 15.44
N ILE A 10 2.90 -27.46 16.07
CA ILE A 10 1.46 -27.64 15.92
C ILE A 10 1.13 -27.36 14.45
N ASP A 11 0.58 -28.36 13.75
CA ASP A 11 0.03 -28.15 12.42
C ASP A 11 -1.30 -27.40 12.54
N LEU A 12 -1.21 -26.06 12.52
CA LEU A 12 -2.37 -25.18 12.59
C LEU A 12 -3.33 -25.40 11.42
N LYS A 13 -2.84 -25.88 10.27
CA LYS A 13 -3.70 -26.15 9.11
C LYS A 13 -4.67 -27.27 9.44
N GLU A 14 -4.14 -28.38 9.95
CA GLU A 14 -4.94 -29.54 10.36
C GLU A 14 -5.85 -29.19 11.54
N VAL A 15 -5.28 -28.59 12.60
CA VAL A 15 -6.01 -28.29 13.85
C VAL A 15 -7.17 -27.32 13.63
N LEU A 16 -7.01 -26.33 12.75
CA LEU A 16 -8.02 -25.31 12.50
C LEU A 16 -8.86 -25.57 11.24
N GLY A 17 -8.60 -26.68 10.53
CA GLY A 17 -9.35 -27.07 9.33
C GLY A 17 -9.13 -26.16 8.11
N SER A 18 -7.98 -25.50 8.00
CA SER A 18 -7.65 -24.68 6.82
C SER A 18 -7.38 -25.58 5.61
N THR A 19 -8.04 -25.32 4.48
CA THR A 19 -7.87 -26.11 3.26
C THR A 19 -6.66 -25.65 2.45
N GLU A 20 -6.35 -24.37 2.48
CA GLU A 20 -5.29 -23.75 1.69
C GLU A 20 -3.99 -23.57 2.49
N ALA A 21 -2.87 -23.45 1.78
CA ALA A 21 -1.60 -23.05 2.37
C ALA A 21 -1.70 -21.57 2.80
N PRO A 22 -1.01 -21.15 3.88
CA PRO A 22 -1.05 -19.76 4.30
C PRO A 22 -0.43 -18.87 3.21
N SER A 23 -1.13 -17.81 2.84
CA SER A 23 -0.53 -16.72 2.07
C SER A 23 0.46 -15.98 2.96
N THR A 24 1.74 -16.01 2.61
CA THR A 24 2.81 -15.38 3.37
C THR A 24 3.16 -13.97 2.88
N GLN A 25 2.68 -13.59 1.69
CA GLN A 25 2.96 -12.30 1.07
C GLN A 25 1.71 -11.42 1.06
N GLN A 26 1.90 -10.17 1.45
CA GLN A 26 0.88 -9.13 1.47
C GLN A 26 1.27 -8.03 0.49
N LEU A 27 0.29 -7.49 -0.23
CA LEU A 27 0.40 -6.27 -1.03
C LEU A 27 -0.51 -5.21 -0.41
N THR A 28 0.06 -4.05 -0.12
CA THR A 28 -0.63 -2.92 0.52
C THR A 28 -0.50 -1.67 -0.34
N LEU A 29 -1.60 -0.97 -0.58
CA LEU A 29 -1.67 0.29 -1.30
C LEU A 29 -2.03 1.43 -0.34
N TYR A 30 -1.41 2.59 -0.57
CA TYR A 30 -1.66 3.81 0.18
C TYR A 30 -2.33 4.82 -0.74
N ILE A 31 -3.60 5.12 -0.47
CA ILE A 31 -4.39 6.07 -1.26
C ILE A 31 -4.52 7.37 -0.47
N ALA A 32 -3.64 8.32 -0.79
CA ALA A 32 -3.62 9.68 -0.25
C ALA A 32 -4.90 10.45 -0.66
N HIS A 33 -5.46 11.26 0.25
CA HIS A 33 -6.58 12.14 -0.11
C HIS A 33 -6.14 13.51 -0.62
N LYS A 34 -4.84 13.83 -0.51
CA LYS A 34 -4.26 15.07 -1.02
C LYS A 34 -3.33 14.80 -2.19
N ASP A 35 -3.16 15.80 -3.04
CA ASP A 35 -2.11 15.86 -4.05
C ASP A 35 -0.83 16.49 -3.47
N LYS A 36 0.24 16.55 -4.27
CA LYS A 36 1.53 17.10 -3.81
C LYS A 36 1.50 18.59 -3.42
N ASN A 37 0.47 19.31 -3.85
CA ASN A 37 0.29 20.72 -3.53
C ASN A 37 -0.67 20.92 -2.33
N GLY A 38 -1.14 19.82 -1.72
CA GLY A 38 -2.07 19.82 -0.59
C GLY A 38 -3.55 19.95 -0.97
N GLY A 39 -3.88 19.93 -2.26
CA GLY A 39 -5.26 19.97 -2.75
C GLY A 39 -5.94 18.60 -2.63
N GLU A 40 -7.25 18.56 -2.43
CA GLU A 40 -7.98 17.29 -2.33
C GLU A 40 -8.01 16.54 -3.67
N VAL A 41 -7.80 15.23 -3.62
CA VAL A 41 -7.94 14.32 -4.76
C VAL A 41 -9.40 14.26 -5.19
N LYS A 42 -9.65 14.63 -6.45
CA LYS A 42 -10.98 14.51 -7.07
C LYS A 42 -11.39 13.04 -7.20
N ASP A 43 -12.64 12.76 -6.85
CA ASP A 43 -13.23 11.42 -6.87
C ASP A 43 -12.38 10.36 -6.12
N LEU A 44 -11.84 10.74 -4.96
CA LEU A 44 -11.16 9.79 -4.08
C LEU A 44 -11.97 8.50 -3.81
N PRO A 45 -13.30 8.53 -3.61
CA PRO A 45 -14.08 7.29 -3.47
C PRO A 45 -14.00 6.37 -4.70
N GLY A 46 -13.95 6.94 -5.91
CA GLY A 46 -13.72 6.22 -7.14
C GLY A 46 -12.36 5.52 -7.16
N TRP A 47 -11.28 6.23 -6.83
CA TRP A 47 -9.93 5.69 -6.74
C TRP A 47 -9.79 4.58 -5.69
N ILE A 48 -10.38 4.76 -4.51
CA ILE A 48 -10.41 3.73 -3.46
C ILE A 48 -11.12 2.48 -3.95
N LYS A 49 -12.27 2.64 -4.63
CA LYS A 49 -13.02 1.52 -5.20
C LYS A 49 -12.24 0.80 -6.29
N GLU A 50 -11.51 1.53 -7.13
CA GLU A 50 -10.66 0.96 -8.16
C GLU A 50 -9.48 0.18 -7.57
N ALA A 51 -8.80 0.73 -6.56
CA ALA A 51 -7.76 0.03 -5.81
C ALA A 51 -8.27 -1.31 -5.25
N GLN A 52 -9.46 -1.32 -4.62
CA GLN A 52 -10.07 -2.55 -4.11
C GLN A 52 -10.36 -3.56 -5.22
N LYS A 53 -10.79 -3.12 -6.41
CA LYS A 53 -11.00 -4.01 -7.56
C LYS A 53 -9.69 -4.65 -8.01
N VAL A 54 -8.63 -3.86 -8.18
CA VAL A 54 -7.29 -4.36 -8.56
C VAL A 54 -6.80 -5.40 -7.57
N LEU A 55 -6.85 -5.08 -6.27
CA LEU A 55 -6.42 -5.99 -5.22
C LEU A 55 -7.29 -7.25 -5.12
N THR A 56 -8.61 -7.14 -5.37
CA THR A 56 -9.51 -8.30 -5.38
C THR A 56 -9.20 -9.25 -6.55
N ILE A 57 -8.83 -8.73 -7.72
CA ILE A 57 -8.41 -9.56 -8.85
C ILE A 57 -7.11 -10.30 -8.51
N ILE A 58 -6.14 -9.59 -7.90
CA ILE A 58 -4.84 -10.13 -7.53
C ILE A 58 -4.94 -11.19 -6.41
N GLY A 59 -5.56 -10.82 -5.29
CA GLY A 59 -5.54 -11.61 -4.06
C GLY A 59 -6.86 -12.28 -3.70
N GLY A 60 -7.85 -12.29 -4.62
CA GLY A 60 -9.17 -12.90 -4.39
C GLY A 60 -10.07 -12.13 -3.42
N GLY A 61 -9.56 -11.07 -2.80
CA GLY A 61 -10.27 -10.18 -1.89
C GLY A 61 -9.42 -8.95 -1.58
N SER A 62 -9.96 -8.00 -0.83
CA SER A 62 -9.18 -6.90 -0.28
C SER A 62 -9.79 -6.45 1.04
N THR A 63 -8.98 -5.89 1.92
CA THR A 63 -9.43 -5.26 3.16
C THR A 63 -9.01 -3.81 3.16
N ARG A 64 -9.95 -2.92 3.52
CA ARG A 64 -9.71 -1.49 3.66
C ARG A 64 -9.72 -1.14 5.14
N MET A 65 -8.66 -0.50 5.60
CA MET A 65 -8.61 0.05 6.96
C MET A 65 -9.31 1.41 7.01
N SER A 66 -9.71 1.83 8.21
CA SER A 66 -10.08 3.24 8.44
C SER A 66 -8.91 4.14 8.02
N PRO A 67 -9.19 5.34 7.47
CA PRO A 67 -8.11 6.24 7.05
C PRO A 67 -7.17 6.55 8.21
N ALA A 68 -5.87 6.37 7.97
CA ALA A 68 -4.81 6.72 8.90
C ALA A 68 -4.49 8.22 8.76
N ASP A 69 -4.08 8.86 9.85
CA ASP A 69 -3.47 10.19 9.79
C ASP A 69 -2.04 10.08 9.25
N GLY A 70 -1.76 10.86 8.21
CA GLY A 70 -0.47 10.92 7.54
C GLY A 70 0.07 12.34 7.52
N THR A 71 1.39 12.47 7.43
CA THR A 71 2.05 13.76 7.17
C THR A 71 3.18 13.56 6.18
N TRP A 72 3.40 14.55 5.33
CA TRP A 72 4.59 14.61 4.48
C TRP A 72 5.13 16.03 4.39
N LEU A 73 6.38 16.16 3.96
CA LEU A 73 6.96 17.47 3.67
C LEU A 73 6.32 18.06 2.41
N SER A 74 5.86 19.31 2.49
CA SER A 74 5.20 20.01 1.37
C SER A 74 6.15 20.30 0.22
N GLN A 75 7.45 20.35 0.51
CA GLN A 75 8.54 20.51 -0.46
C GLN A 75 9.67 19.58 -0.06
N GLU A 76 10.41 19.06 -1.05
CA GLU A 76 11.68 18.37 -0.78
C GLU A 76 12.71 19.40 -0.27
N LYS A 77 12.68 19.64 1.04
CA LYS A 77 13.72 20.36 1.77
C LYS A 77 14.43 19.36 2.68
N ALA A 78 15.76 19.40 2.68
CA ALA A 78 16.54 18.71 3.68
C ALA A 78 16.35 19.46 5.02
N LEU A 79 15.46 18.92 5.85
CA LEU A 79 15.28 19.36 7.23
C LEU A 79 15.87 18.27 8.12
N ASP A 80 16.95 18.61 8.83
CA ASP A 80 17.70 17.65 9.65
C ASP A 80 17.39 17.83 11.15
N SER A 81 16.55 18.81 11.49
CA SER A 81 16.10 19.08 12.87
C SER A 81 14.65 19.56 12.91
N ILE A 82 13.94 19.21 13.98
CA ILE A 82 12.59 19.70 14.28
C ILE A 82 12.54 21.23 14.45
N ASP A 83 13.64 21.86 14.86
CA ASP A 83 13.73 23.32 15.01
C ASP A 83 13.63 24.07 13.67
N GLN A 84 13.89 23.37 12.57
CA GLN A 84 13.77 23.88 11.20
C GLN A 84 12.38 23.64 10.61
N LEU A 85 11.60 22.74 11.22
CA LEU A 85 10.28 22.34 10.74
C LEU A 85 9.25 23.38 11.15
N ARG A 86 8.59 23.96 10.15
CA ARG A 86 7.46 24.86 10.36
C ARG A 86 6.18 24.18 9.91
N ASP A 87 5.04 24.58 10.46
CA ASP A 87 3.74 23.96 10.12
C ASP A 87 3.45 24.01 8.60
N GLU A 88 3.87 25.08 7.91
CA GLU A 88 3.74 25.24 6.46
C GLU A 88 4.62 24.29 5.62
N ASP A 89 5.67 23.74 6.23
CA ASP A 89 6.53 22.74 5.60
C ASP A 89 5.90 21.34 5.68
N MET A 90 4.77 21.18 6.40
CA MET A 90 4.04 19.93 6.53
C MET A 90 2.68 19.97 5.85
N LEU A 91 2.36 18.90 5.15
CA LEU A 91 1.02 18.62 4.68
C LEU A 91 0.44 17.48 5.50
N TRP A 92 -0.63 17.81 6.22
CA TRP A 92 -1.42 16.85 6.98
C TRP A 92 -2.44 16.20 6.08
N GLU A 93 -2.54 14.87 6.15
CA GLU A 93 -3.49 14.14 5.36
C GLU A 93 -4.10 12.92 6.08
N LYS A 94 -5.00 12.26 5.36
CA LYS A 94 -5.74 11.06 5.68
C LYS A 94 -5.45 10.09 4.54
N THR A 95 -4.88 8.95 4.85
CA THR A 95 -4.46 7.97 3.85
C THR A 95 -5.30 6.71 4.03
N THR A 96 -5.96 6.28 2.96
CA THR A 96 -6.69 5.01 2.99
C THR A 96 -5.73 3.87 2.69
N ILE A 97 -5.52 2.98 3.66
CA ILE A 97 -4.67 1.79 3.52
C ILE A 97 -5.55 0.62 3.09
N ILE A 98 -5.16 -0.04 2.00
CA ILE A 98 -5.90 -1.17 1.42
C ILE A 98 -4.92 -2.29 1.15
N TYR A 99 -5.20 -3.49 1.62
CA TYR A 99 -4.30 -4.62 1.42
C TYR A 99 -5.02 -5.87 0.92
N THR A 100 -4.21 -6.79 0.39
CA THR A 100 -4.62 -8.15 0.05
C THR A 100 -3.50 -9.15 0.30
N TYR A 101 -3.88 -10.41 0.48
CA TYR A 101 -2.95 -11.53 0.51
C TYR A 101 -2.79 -12.12 -0.88
N ILE A 102 -1.58 -12.52 -1.22
CA ILE A 102 -1.20 -12.81 -2.60
C ILE A 102 -1.45 -14.28 -2.95
N TYR A 103 -2.08 -14.49 -4.11
CA TYR A 103 -2.00 -15.73 -4.88
C TYR A 103 -0.96 -15.53 -5.99
N PRO A 104 0.20 -16.22 -5.97
CA PRO A 104 1.32 -15.94 -6.89
C PRO A 104 0.92 -15.90 -8.37
N ASP A 105 0.22 -16.92 -8.86
CA ASP A 105 -0.19 -17.02 -10.27
C ASP A 105 -1.09 -15.84 -10.70
N ARG A 106 -1.98 -15.39 -9.81
CA ARG A 106 -2.86 -14.25 -10.08
C ARG A 106 -2.08 -12.95 -10.04
N PHE A 107 -1.15 -12.81 -9.09
CA PHE A 107 -0.34 -11.62 -8.97
C PHE A 107 0.51 -11.41 -10.21
N GLU A 108 1.29 -12.42 -10.61
CA GLU A 108 2.15 -12.36 -11.80
C GLU A 108 1.35 -11.99 -13.06
N LYS A 109 0.21 -12.66 -13.28
CA LYS A 109 -0.67 -12.40 -14.43
C LYS A 109 -1.25 -10.98 -14.46
N ASN A 110 -1.39 -10.33 -13.30
CA ASN A 110 -2.05 -9.03 -13.16
C ASN A 110 -1.09 -7.88 -12.79
N LEU A 111 0.23 -8.07 -12.86
CA LEU A 111 1.22 -7.00 -12.60
C LEU A 111 1.01 -5.78 -13.48
N ARG A 112 0.63 -5.98 -14.75
CA ARG A 112 0.32 -4.88 -15.67
C ARG A 112 -0.86 -4.04 -15.19
N LEU A 113 -1.93 -4.69 -14.71
CA LEU A 113 -3.10 -4.01 -14.16
C LEU A 113 -2.73 -3.16 -12.93
N LEU A 114 -1.90 -3.73 -12.04
CA LEU A 114 -1.40 -2.99 -10.87
C LEU A 114 -0.59 -1.77 -11.27
N ARG A 115 0.35 -1.93 -12.21
CA ARG A 115 1.16 -0.81 -12.73
C ARG A 115 0.27 0.27 -13.33
N GLU A 116 -0.65 -0.10 -14.22
CA GLU A 116 -1.56 0.85 -14.87
C GLU A 116 -2.35 1.64 -13.81
N PHE A 117 -2.91 0.97 -12.80
CA PHE A 117 -3.60 1.64 -11.70
C PHE A 117 -2.71 2.63 -10.95
N LEU A 118 -1.53 2.20 -10.49
CA LEU A 118 -0.63 3.04 -9.69
C LEU A 118 -0.16 4.27 -10.47
N HIS A 119 0.19 4.09 -11.74
CA HIS A 119 0.65 5.18 -12.61
C HIS A 119 -0.51 6.12 -12.98
N ASN A 120 -1.71 5.59 -13.24
CA ASN A 120 -2.89 6.41 -13.51
C ASN A 120 -3.27 7.23 -12.28
N PHE A 121 -3.34 6.62 -11.09
CA PHE A 121 -3.63 7.34 -9.85
C PHE A 121 -2.64 8.47 -9.63
N GLY A 122 -1.33 8.18 -9.72
CA GLY A 122 -0.30 9.20 -9.50
C GLY A 122 -0.41 10.37 -10.48
N ARG A 123 -0.54 10.06 -11.77
CA ARG A 123 -0.62 11.08 -12.83
C ARG A 123 -1.90 11.89 -12.79
N GLU A 124 -3.05 11.25 -12.64
CA GLU A 124 -4.37 11.91 -12.74
C GLU A 124 -4.75 12.66 -11.47
N THR A 125 -4.15 12.29 -10.34
CA THR A 125 -4.37 12.97 -9.06
C THR A 125 -3.20 13.85 -8.64
N ASN A 126 -2.22 14.08 -9.53
CA ASN A 126 -1.08 14.98 -9.30
C ASN A 126 -0.28 14.62 -8.03
N GLN A 127 -0.07 13.33 -7.80
CA GLN A 127 0.75 12.86 -6.68
C GLN A 127 2.22 13.23 -6.91
N GLY A 128 2.93 13.45 -5.81
CA GLY A 128 4.40 13.57 -5.82
C GLY A 128 5.04 12.19 -5.69
N GLU A 129 4.36 11.28 -5.00
CA GLU A 129 4.78 9.90 -4.78
C GLU A 129 3.54 9.03 -4.65
N VAL A 130 3.54 7.87 -5.33
CA VAL A 130 2.59 6.79 -5.07
C VAL A 130 3.34 5.66 -4.38
N VAL A 131 2.78 5.20 -3.26
CA VAL A 131 3.42 4.20 -2.40
C VAL A 131 2.63 2.89 -2.41
N PHE A 132 3.37 1.79 -2.44
CA PHE A 132 2.85 0.47 -2.10
C PHE A 132 3.88 -0.32 -1.29
N GLU A 133 3.42 -1.27 -0.51
CA GLU A 133 4.26 -2.24 0.20
C GLU A 133 4.01 -3.64 -0.34
N PHE A 134 5.06 -4.42 -0.56
CA PHE A 134 4.95 -5.82 -0.94
C PHE A 134 5.90 -6.67 -0.12
N ALA A 135 5.36 -7.66 0.58
CA ALA A 135 6.13 -8.58 1.44
C ALA A 135 7.04 -7.87 2.45
N GLY A 136 6.58 -6.75 3.02
CA GLY A 136 7.33 -5.94 3.99
C GLY A 136 8.33 -4.95 3.37
N GLU A 137 8.46 -4.92 2.05
CA GLU A 137 9.28 -3.94 1.33
C GLU A 137 8.45 -2.75 0.86
N PHE A 138 8.94 -1.54 1.08
CA PHE A 138 8.24 -0.29 0.81
C PHE A 138 8.75 0.35 -0.50
N PHE A 139 7.85 0.52 -1.47
CA PHE A 139 8.17 1.01 -2.81
C PHE A 139 7.52 2.37 -3.08
N ARG A 140 8.20 3.16 -3.92
CA ARG A 140 7.82 4.54 -4.25
C ARG A 140 7.87 4.75 -5.77
N ILE A 141 6.81 5.32 -6.32
CA ILE A 141 6.72 5.71 -7.73
C ILE A 141 6.61 7.23 -7.79
N ARG A 142 7.63 7.88 -8.33
CA ARG A 142 7.72 9.35 -8.52
C ARG A 142 7.61 9.78 -9.98
N GLU A 143 7.82 8.83 -10.89
CA GLU A 143 7.69 9.03 -12.33
C GLU A 143 6.57 8.12 -12.85
N TYR A 144 5.56 8.75 -13.46
CA TYR A 144 4.38 8.05 -13.96
C TYR A 144 4.47 7.83 -15.47
N ASP A 145 3.81 6.78 -15.95
CA ASP A 145 3.84 6.45 -17.37
C ASP A 145 3.09 7.55 -18.15
N PRO A 146 3.55 7.92 -19.36
CA PRO A 146 2.80 8.82 -20.22
C PRO A 146 1.45 8.21 -20.61
N LYS A 147 0.51 9.07 -21.03
CA LYS A 147 -0.76 8.61 -21.63
C LYS A 147 -0.55 8.05 -23.03
#